data_AF-A0A2P4Y8E2-F1
#
_entry.id   AF-A0A2P4Y8E2-F1
#
_cell.length_a   1.000
_cell.length_b   1.000
_cell.length_c   1.000
_cell.angle_alpha   90.00
_cell.angle_beta   90.00
_cell.angle_gamma   90.00
#
_symmetry.space_group_name_H-M   'P 1'
#
loop_
_entity.id
_entity.type
_entity.pdbx_description
1 polymer ?
#
loop_
_entity_poly.entity_id
_entity_poly.type
_entity_poly.pdbx_seq_one_letter_code
_entity_poly.pdbx_strand_id
1 'polypeptide(L)'
;AEVVRKLEVLRTAVQELAETAPIPKVFPRSLDEPLRAVDKLVVEAHPNKWRVTGYFATLMTFLPYTKQYLKSNMLRLEARDVARNEREKLDSSIEVLTQLVAAYGTRGITESIDTVKADIAKDKELGTKLHALLELQDEWVSKENDYRQMLKTEDKKHMKEPDYKPLNQRQERNRMFNRILALFTPGLTDLQTLRALNKAAKAKTPKKPAQPKTPVKGATAVAKKKTTEPTTAGAAPVKRSIKPFKSRMMDDTPPFAEADFEEVEQ
;
A
#
# COMPACT_ATOMS: atom_id res chain seq x y z
N ALA A 1 1.89 20.80 -20.10
CA ALA A 1 3.33 21.11 -19.84
C ALA A 1 4.04 20.06 -18.95
N GLU A 2 3.63 19.84 -17.69
CA GLU A 2 4.37 18.93 -16.76
C GLU A 2 4.09 17.43 -17.00
N VAL A 3 2.85 17.05 -17.32
CA VAL A 3 2.49 15.66 -17.65
C VAL A 3 3.29 15.15 -18.86
N VAL A 4 3.39 15.97 -19.91
CA VAL A 4 4.17 15.66 -21.12
C VAL A 4 5.65 15.46 -20.79
N ARG A 5 6.23 16.34 -19.95
CA ARG A 5 7.62 16.23 -19.51
C ARG A 5 7.88 14.92 -18.75
N LYS A 6 6.99 14.54 -17.81
CA LYS A 6 7.12 13.26 -17.09
C LYS A 6 6.92 12.06 -18.02
N LEU A 7 6.04 12.17 -19.01
CA LEU A 7 5.82 11.12 -20.00
C LEU A 7 7.07 10.92 -20.86
N GLU A 8 7.74 12.00 -21.24
CA GLU A 8 9.01 11.92 -21.97
C GLU A 8 10.09 11.23 -21.14
N VAL A 9 10.21 11.55 -19.84
CA VAL A 9 11.12 10.83 -18.93
C VAL A 9 10.82 9.33 -18.90
N LEU A 10 9.54 8.94 -18.85
CA LEU A 10 9.16 7.54 -18.91
C LEU A 10 9.53 6.91 -20.27
N ARG A 11 9.31 7.61 -21.39
CA ARG A 11 9.68 7.16 -22.73
C ARG A 11 11.19 6.96 -22.86
N THR A 12 12.00 7.91 -22.43
CA THR A 12 13.47 7.81 -22.42
C THR A 12 13.92 6.61 -21.60
N ALA A 13 13.37 6.41 -20.40
CA ALA A 13 13.71 5.26 -19.56
C ALA A 13 13.35 3.91 -20.20
N VAL A 14 12.25 3.86 -20.96
CA VAL A 14 11.86 2.66 -21.73
C VAL A 14 12.84 2.41 -22.88
N GLN A 15 13.27 3.47 -23.57
CA GLN A 15 14.23 3.38 -24.66
C GLN A 15 15.61 2.91 -24.17
N GLU A 16 16.15 3.52 -23.11
CA GLU A 16 17.41 3.09 -22.49
C GLU A 16 17.38 1.62 -22.05
N LEU A 17 16.22 1.18 -21.51
CA LEU A 17 16.04 -0.23 -21.17
C LEU A 17 16.07 -1.12 -22.42
N ALA A 18 15.38 -0.72 -23.49
CA ALA A 18 15.33 -1.47 -24.74
C ALA A 18 16.69 -1.55 -25.46
N GLU A 19 17.54 -0.52 -25.31
CA GLU A 19 18.90 -0.49 -25.85
C GLU A 19 19.84 -1.48 -25.14
N THR A 20 19.59 -1.75 -23.85
CA THR A 20 20.41 -2.70 -23.06
C THR A 20 19.92 -4.14 -23.15
N ALA A 21 18.61 -4.36 -23.22
CA ALA A 21 18.02 -5.70 -23.33
C ALA A 21 16.60 -5.65 -23.91
N PRO A 22 16.09 -6.76 -24.49
CA PRO A 22 14.69 -6.85 -24.87
C PRO A 22 13.77 -6.59 -23.67
N ILE A 23 12.74 -5.75 -23.86
CA ILE A 23 11.79 -5.43 -22.80
C ILE A 23 11.14 -6.72 -22.28
N PRO A 24 11.26 -7.01 -20.97
CA PRO A 24 10.76 -8.26 -20.41
C PRO A 24 9.23 -8.34 -20.43
N LYS A 25 8.68 -9.56 -20.39
CA LYS A 25 7.23 -9.79 -20.24
C LYS A 25 6.67 -9.28 -18.92
N VAL A 26 7.54 -9.01 -17.95
CA VAL A 26 7.22 -8.51 -16.61
C VAL A 26 7.59 -7.04 -16.55
N PHE A 27 6.77 -6.20 -15.91
CA PHE A 27 7.07 -4.79 -15.76
C PHE A 27 8.43 -4.59 -15.06
N PRO A 28 9.39 -3.87 -15.66
CA PRO A 28 10.68 -3.59 -15.06
C PRO A 28 10.54 -2.63 -13.90
N ARG A 29 11.15 -2.95 -12.76
CA ARG A 29 11.13 -2.07 -11.57
C ARG A 29 11.82 -0.73 -11.78
N SER A 30 12.78 -0.65 -12.71
CA SER A 30 13.41 0.63 -13.09
C SER A 30 12.39 1.63 -13.65
N LEU A 31 11.28 1.14 -14.19
CA LEU A 31 10.19 1.96 -14.73
C LEU A 31 9.11 2.29 -13.69
N ASP A 32 9.18 1.76 -12.46
CA ASP A 32 8.16 1.99 -11.43
C ASP A 32 8.07 3.49 -11.08
N GLU A 33 9.19 4.16 -10.83
CA GLU A 33 9.20 5.59 -10.47
C GLU A 33 8.81 6.50 -11.65
N PRO A 34 9.37 6.35 -12.87
CA PRO A 34 8.94 7.15 -14.02
C PRO A 34 7.46 6.97 -14.34
N LEU A 35 6.94 5.74 -14.31
CA LEU A 35 5.51 5.49 -14.54
C LEU A 35 4.67 6.16 -13.45
N ARG A 36 5.08 6.01 -12.18
CA ARG A 36 4.33 6.58 -11.06
C ARG A 36 4.32 8.11 -11.08
N ALA A 37 5.38 8.74 -11.58
CA ALA A 37 5.45 10.20 -11.68
C ALA A 37 4.43 10.79 -12.66
N VAL A 38 4.29 10.18 -13.85
CA VAL A 38 3.23 10.56 -14.82
C VAL A 38 1.86 10.30 -14.23
N ASP A 39 1.73 9.12 -13.64
CA ASP A 39 0.48 8.62 -13.12
C ASP A 39 -0.13 9.51 -12.02
N LYS A 40 0.68 10.00 -11.07
CA LYS A 40 0.21 10.93 -10.03
C LYS A 40 -0.49 12.15 -10.64
N LEU A 41 0.11 12.75 -11.66
CA LEU A 41 -0.44 13.91 -12.33
C LEU A 41 -1.75 13.61 -13.06
N VAL A 42 -1.86 12.42 -13.67
CA VAL A 42 -3.11 11.98 -14.33
C VAL A 42 -4.22 11.75 -13.32
N VAL A 43 -3.91 11.15 -12.15
CA VAL A 43 -4.88 10.97 -11.07
C VAL A 43 -5.29 12.30 -10.46
N GLU A 44 -4.36 13.24 -10.27
CA GLU A 44 -4.66 14.59 -9.78
C GLU A 44 -5.55 15.38 -10.74
N ALA A 45 -5.30 15.28 -12.05
CA ALA A 45 -6.14 15.91 -13.08
C ALA A 45 -7.52 15.25 -13.22
N HIS A 46 -7.61 13.94 -12.95
CA HIS A 46 -8.83 13.16 -13.14
C HIS A 46 -9.14 12.21 -11.95
N PRO A 47 -9.39 12.73 -10.73
CA PRO A 47 -9.46 11.93 -9.51
C PRO A 47 -10.59 10.91 -9.48
N ASN A 48 -11.67 11.16 -10.24
CA ASN A 48 -12.84 10.28 -10.31
C ASN A 48 -12.85 9.33 -11.52
N LYS A 49 -11.86 9.43 -12.42
CA LYS A 49 -11.71 8.53 -13.57
C LYS A 49 -10.49 7.64 -13.30
N TRP A 50 -10.63 6.32 -13.33
CA TRP A 50 -9.55 5.38 -12.97
C TRP A 50 -8.38 5.30 -14.00
N ARG A 51 -8.15 6.38 -14.75
CA ARG A 51 -7.17 6.66 -15.82
C ARG A 51 -7.75 6.46 -17.21
N VAL A 52 -8.00 7.59 -17.85
CA VAL A 52 -8.71 7.82 -19.11
C VAL A 52 -8.24 6.87 -20.22
N THR A 53 -9.14 6.52 -21.15
CA THR A 53 -8.82 5.62 -22.27
C THR A 53 -7.65 6.16 -23.12
N GLY A 54 -7.59 7.47 -23.36
CA GLY A 54 -6.47 8.13 -24.06
C GLY A 54 -5.13 7.87 -23.39
N TYR A 55 -5.02 8.07 -22.08
CA TYR A 55 -3.78 7.82 -21.34
C TYR A 55 -3.25 6.38 -21.49
N PHE A 56 -4.13 5.37 -21.40
CA PHE A 56 -3.71 3.99 -21.63
C PHE A 56 -3.33 3.73 -23.09
N ALA A 57 -4.01 4.36 -24.06
CA ALA A 57 -3.64 4.26 -25.46
C ALA A 57 -2.22 4.81 -25.67
N THR A 58 -1.94 6.01 -25.13
CA THR A 58 -0.62 6.66 -25.13
C THR A 58 0.47 5.76 -24.54
N LEU A 59 0.25 5.20 -23.35
CA LEU A 59 1.23 4.29 -22.72
C LEU A 59 1.52 3.06 -23.59
N MET A 60 0.49 2.44 -24.17
CA MET A 60 0.62 1.23 -24.99
C MET A 60 1.34 1.46 -26.33
N THR A 61 1.57 2.71 -26.74
CA THR A 61 2.34 3.00 -27.97
C THR A 61 3.82 2.65 -27.82
N PHE A 62 4.39 2.76 -26.62
CA PHE A 62 5.81 2.53 -26.36
C PHE A 62 6.06 1.47 -25.26
N LEU A 63 5.05 1.11 -24.46
CA LEU A 63 5.13 -0.01 -23.52
C LEU A 63 4.47 -1.26 -24.11
N PRO A 64 5.20 -2.39 -24.24
CA PRO A 64 4.66 -3.63 -24.80
C PRO A 64 3.80 -4.41 -23.78
N TYR A 65 2.92 -3.73 -23.05
CA TYR A 65 2.02 -4.30 -22.04
C TYR A 65 0.56 -3.98 -22.35
N THR A 66 -0.34 -4.89 -21.99
CA THR A 66 -1.77 -4.67 -22.18
C THR A 66 -2.30 -3.61 -21.19
N LYS A 67 -3.39 -2.93 -21.56
CA LYS A 67 -4.12 -2.00 -20.67
C LYS A 67 -4.39 -2.61 -19.28
N GLN A 68 -4.84 -3.86 -19.24
CA GLN A 68 -5.14 -4.56 -17.98
C GLN A 68 -3.89 -4.81 -17.14
N TYR A 69 -2.77 -5.11 -17.80
CA TYR A 69 -1.49 -5.29 -17.13
C TYR A 69 -0.97 -3.99 -16.53
N LEU A 70 -1.00 -2.90 -17.30
CA LEU A 70 -0.63 -1.56 -16.83
C LEU A 70 -1.51 -1.13 -15.66
N LYS A 71 -2.85 -1.29 -15.78
CA LYS A 71 -3.79 -1.02 -14.67
C LYS A 71 -3.38 -1.75 -13.38
N SER A 72 -3.11 -3.05 -13.48
CA SER A 72 -2.68 -3.86 -12.33
C SER A 72 -1.36 -3.37 -11.74
N ASN A 73 -0.41 -2.94 -12.57
CA ASN A 73 0.87 -2.42 -12.09
C ASN A 73 0.71 -1.08 -11.38
N MET A 74 -0.13 -0.18 -11.91
CA MET A 74 -0.38 1.12 -11.31
C MET A 74 -1.07 1.01 -9.95
N LEU A 75 -2.07 0.13 -9.84
CA LEU A 75 -2.71 -0.18 -8.54
C LEU A 75 -1.70 -0.69 -7.50
N ARG A 76 -0.77 -1.55 -7.93
CA ARG A 76 0.34 -2.02 -7.06
C ARG A 76 1.21 -0.84 -6.59
N LEU A 77 1.57 0.07 -7.49
CA LEU A 77 2.40 1.24 -7.16
C LEU A 77 1.66 2.22 -6.25
N GLU A 78 0.35 2.39 -6.42
CA GLU A 78 -0.48 3.16 -5.49
C GLU A 78 -0.51 2.54 -4.10
N ALA A 79 -0.72 1.22 -4.00
CA ALA A 79 -0.68 0.52 -2.71
C ALA A 79 0.70 0.66 -2.03
N ARG A 80 1.78 0.61 -2.81
CA ARG A 80 3.15 0.86 -2.33
C ARG A 80 3.31 2.27 -1.76
N ASP A 81 2.81 3.27 -2.47
CA ASP A 81 2.89 4.67 -2.03
C ASP A 81 2.06 4.89 -0.74
N VAL A 82 0.88 4.29 -0.65
CA VAL A 82 0.04 4.34 0.57
C VAL A 82 0.78 3.71 1.74
N ALA A 83 1.35 2.51 1.57
CA ALA A 83 2.14 1.85 2.61
C ALA A 83 3.35 2.69 3.03
N ARG A 84 4.06 3.30 2.07
CA ARG A 84 5.19 4.20 2.33
C ARG A 84 4.77 5.44 3.12
N ASN A 85 3.65 6.06 2.78
CA ASN A 85 3.14 7.23 3.50
C ASN A 85 2.78 6.89 4.96
N GLU A 86 2.13 5.75 5.21
CA GLU A 86 1.88 5.30 6.59
C GLU A 86 3.18 4.98 7.33
N ARG A 87 4.20 4.48 6.62
CA ARG A 87 5.53 4.27 7.20
C ARG A 87 6.19 5.58 7.64
N GLU A 88 6.12 6.62 6.83
CA GLU A 88 6.69 7.93 7.12
C GLU A 88 6.02 8.58 8.35
N LYS A 89 4.69 8.45 8.49
CA LYS A 89 3.95 8.87 9.70
C LYS A 89 4.40 8.09 10.94
N LEU A 90 4.55 6.78 10.80
CA LEU A 90 5.03 5.91 11.89
C LEU A 90 6.42 6.35 12.34
N ASP A 91 7.37 6.51 11.41
CA ASP A 91 8.75 6.89 11.72
C ASP A 91 8.79 8.28 12.38
N SER A 92 7.99 9.25 11.92
CA SER A 92 7.83 10.56 12.58
C SER A 92 7.33 10.43 14.02
N SER A 93 6.36 9.54 14.27
CA SER A 93 5.87 9.29 15.63
C SER A 93 6.90 8.60 16.52
N ILE A 94 7.81 7.79 15.95
CA ILE A 94 8.93 7.17 16.70
C ILE A 94 9.92 8.25 17.13
N GLU A 95 10.23 9.22 16.27
CA GLU A 95 11.13 10.33 16.61
C GLU A 95 10.60 11.15 17.78
N VAL A 96 9.31 11.51 17.76
CA VAL A 96 8.66 12.23 18.87
C VAL A 96 8.73 11.42 20.17
N LEU A 97 8.46 10.11 20.12
CA LEU A 97 8.55 9.26 21.30
C LEU A 97 10.00 9.12 21.80
N THR A 98 10.97 9.07 20.89
CA THR A 98 12.40 9.00 21.22
C THR A 98 12.85 10.23 22.00
N GLN A 99 12.42 11.43 21.59
CA GLN A 99 12.71 12.67 22.30
C GLN A 99 12.12 12.65 23.72
N LEU A 100 10.89 12.16 23.89
CA LEU A 100 10.26 12.04 25.21
C LEU A 100 11.02 11.05 26.11
N VAL A 101 11.44 9.91 25.56
CA VAL A 101 12.23 8.91 26.31
C VAL A 101 13.61 9.45 26.69
N ALA A 102 14.25 10.22 25.81
CA ALA A 102 15.57 10.82 26.08
C ALA A 102 15.55 11.72 27.33
N ALA A 103 14.45 12.46 27.56
CA ALA A 103 14.30 13.30 28.75
C ALA A 103 14.38 12.49 30.06
N TYR A 104 13.83 11.27 30.09
CA TYR A 104 13.97 10.37 31.24
C TYR A 104 15.40 9.86 31.41
N GLY A 105 16.11 9.62 30.31
CA GLY A 105 17.53 9.28 30.34
C GLY A 105 18.38 10.36 31.02
N THR A 106 18.12 11.64 30.71
CA THR A 106 18.79 12.77 31.35
C THR A 106 18.47 12.86 32.85
N ARG A 107 17.18 12.71 33.22
CA ARG A 107 16.76 12.72 34.63
C ARG A 107 17.38 11.58 35.44
N GLY A 108 17.57 10.41 34.85
CA GLY A 108 18.22 9.26 35.48
C GLY A 108 19.69 9.47 35.86
N ILE A 109 20.32 10.55 35.39
CA ILE A 109 21.69 10.93 35.79
C ILE A 109 21.68 11.73 37.10
N THR A 110 20.66 12.56 37.29
CA THR A 110 20.60 13.55 38.39
C THR A 110 19.67 13.13 39.53
N GLU A 111 18.67 12.30 39.24
CA GLU A 111 17.63 11.89 40.17
C GLU A 111 17.77 10.41 40.56
N SER A 112 17.13 10.01 41.66
CA SER A 112 17.05 8.60 42.04
C SER A 112 16.33 7.79 40.96
N ILE A 113 16.90 6.63 40.60
CA ILE A 113 16.36 5.70 39.61
C ILE A 113 14.92 5.29 39.96
N ASP A 114 14.61 5.10 41.24
CA ASP A 114 13.28 4.67 41.67
C ASP A 114 12.22 5.77 41.50
N THR A 115 12.62 7.03 41.66
CA THR A 115 11.76 8.19 41.36
C THR A 115 11.44 8.25 39.87
N VAL A 116 12.47 8.12 39.02
CA VAL A 116 12.30 8.15 37.56
C VAL A 116 11.44 6.99 37.07
N LYS A 117 11.63 5.78 37.60
CA LYS A 117 10.76 4.61 37.31
C LYS A 117 9.30 4.87 37.66
N ALA A 118 9.04 5.41 38.86
CA ALA A 118 7.69 5.69 39.33
C ALA A 118 6.99 6.75 38.45
N ASP A 119 7.74 7.73 37.97
CA ASP A 119 7.25 8.76 37.05
C ASP A 119 6.92 8.19 35.67
N ILE A 120 7.83 7.38 35.09
CA ILE A 120 7.58 6.69 33.81
C ILE A 120 6.32 5.85 33.89
N ALA A 121 6.14 5.09 34.98
CA ALA A 121 4.97 4.22 35.16
C ALA A 121 3.64 4.98 35.27
N LYS A 122 3.68 6.29 35.57
CA LYS A 122 2.50 7.16 35.71
C LYS A 122 2.36 8.16 34.56
N ASP A 123 3.29 8.18 33.61
CA ASP A 123 3.28 9.16 32.53
C ASP A 123 2.17 8.88 31.52
N LYS A 124 1.17 9.76 31.54
CA LYS A 124 0.02 9.72 30.64
C LYS A 124 0.38 10.14 29.22
N GLU A 125 1.34 11.03 29.04
CA GLU A 125 1.77 11.50 27.73
C GLU A 125 2.52 10.38 27.00
N LEU A 126 3.51 9.76 27.66
CA LEU A 126 4.21 8.58 27.13
C LEU A 126 3.23 7.46 26.78
N GLY A 127 2.28 7.14 27.68
CA GLY A 127 1.26 6.14 27.41
C GLY A 127 0.40 6.46 26.19
N THR A 128 -0.03 7.71 26.03
CA THR A 128 -0.84 8.17 24.90
C THR A 128 -0.08 8.09 23.59
N LYS A 129 1.17 8.59 23.55
CA LYS A 129 1.99 8.55 22.34
C LYS A 129 2.38 7.13 21.97
N LEU A 130 2.69 6.27 22.95
CA LEU A 130 2.95 4.85 22.71
C LEU A 130 1.72 4.15 22.12
N HIS A 131 0.53 4.43 22.63
CA HIS A 131 -0.69 3.86 22.08
C HIS A 131 -0.94 4.32 20.64
N ALA A 132 -0.83 5.63 20.37
CA ALA A 132 -0.97 6.18 19.03
C ALA A 132 0.05 5.59 18.03
N LEU A 133 1.31 5.42 18.46
CA LEU A 133 2.36 4.78 17.69
C LEU A 133 1.98 3.34 17.30
N LEU A 134 1.40 2.57 18.23
CA LEU A 134 0.97 1.19 17.96
C LEU A 134 -0.21 1.11 17.00
N GLU A 135 -1.12 2.10 17.01
CA GLU A 135 -2.19 2.19 16.02
C GLU A 135 -1.64 2.53 14.62
N LEU A 136 -0.67 3.46 14.54
CA LEU A 136 0.05 3.74 13.27
C LEU A 136 0.81 2.50 12.76
N GLN A 137 1.40 1.72 13.66
CA GLN A 137 2.06 0.46 13.32
C GLN A 137 1.06 -0.55 12.74
N ASP A 138 -0.11 -0.71 13.38
CA ASP A 138 -1.14 -1.64 12.93
C ASP A 138 -1.71 -1.23 11.55
N GLU A 139 -1.89 0.08 11.32
CA GLU A 139 -2.30 0.64 10.01
C GLU A 139 -1.23 0.43 8.94
N TRP A 140 0.04 0.76 9.22
CA TRP A 140 1.15 0.53 8.29
C TRP A 140 1.25 -0.95 7.92
N VAL A 141 1.17 -1.87 8.89
CA VAL A 141 1.19 -3.32 8.62
C VAL A 141 0.03 -3.73 7.72
N SER A 142 -1.16 -3.15 7.90
CA SER A 142 -2.30 -3.42 7.01
C SER A 142 -1.99 -3.00 5.57
N LYS A 143 -1.56 -1.75 5.35
CA LYS A 143 -1.29 -1.21 4.01
C LYS A 143 -0.10 -1.88 3.33
N GLU A 144 0.93 -2.18 4.10
CA GLU A 144 2.11 -2.92 3.63
C GLU A 144 1.72 -4.34 3.19
N ASN A 145 0.82 -5.01 3.92
CA ASN A 145 0.30 -6.31 3.50
C ASN A 145 -0.59 -6.24 2.27
N ASP A 146 -1.42 -5.21 2.12
CA ASP A 146 -2.21 -4.98 0.90
C ASP A 146 -1.28 -4.85 -0.32
N TYR A 147 -0.18 -4.08 -0.19
CA TYR A 147 0.85 -3.98 -1.22
C TYR A 147 1.55 -5.33 -1.49
N ARG A 148 1.98 -6.05 -0.44
CA ARG A 148 2.68 -7.34 -0.58
C ARG A 148 1.81 -8.41 -1.26
N GLN A 149 0.50 -8.38 -1.06
CA GLN A 149 -0.43 -9.29 -1.73
C GLN A 149 -0.52 -9.02 -3.24
N MET A 150 -0.26 -7.79 -3.69
CA MET A 150 -0.26 -7.43 -5.11
C MET A 150 1.05 -7.79 -5.83
N LEU A 151 2.08 -8.26 -5.11
CA LEU A 151 3.35 -8.71 -5.69
C LEU A 151 3.20 -10.07 -6.38
N LYS A 152 3.56 -10.11 -7.66
CA LYS A 152 3.56 -11.34 -8.47
C LYS A 152 4.83 -12.16 -8.22
N THR A 153 4.84 -13.42 -8.67
CA THR A 153 6.00 -14.31 -8.51
C THR A 153 7.29 -13.70 -9.06
N GLU A 154 7.18 -13.02 -10.20
CA GLU A 154 8.31 -12.36 -10.86
C GLU A 154 8.82 -11.13 -10.10
N ASP A 155 7.93 -10.41 -9.39
CA ASP A 155 8.32 -9.34 -8.48
C ASP A 155 9.19 -9.88 -7.34
N LYS A 156 8.81 -11.05 -6.80
CA LYS A 156 9.44 -11.68 -5.64
C LYS A 156 10.85 -12.21 -5.95
N LYS A 157 11.13 -12.59 -7.20
CA LYS A 157 12.46 -13.08 -7.62
C LYS A 157 13.58 -12.05 -7.40
N HIS A 158 13.23 -10.77 -7.45
CA HIS A 158 14.16 -9.64 -7.32
C HIS A 158 14.04 -8.94 -5.96
N MET A 159 13.33 -9.56 -5.00
CA MET A 159 13.13 -9.05 -3.64
C MET A 159 13.66 -10.05 -2.61
N LYS A 160 14.01 -9.55 -1.42
CA LYS A 160 14.34 -10.43 -0.30
C LYS A 160 13.05 -10.95 0.32
N GLU A 161 13.08 -12.15 0.90
CA GLU A 161 11.91 -12.76 1.57
C GLU A 161 11.20 -11.83 2.57
N PRO A 162 11.92 -11.07 3.43
CA PRO A 162 11.29 -10.15 4.37
C PRO A 162 10.49 -9.02 3.72
N ASP A 163 10.70 -8.72 2.44
CA ASP A 163 10.09 -7.59 1.74
C ASP A 163 8.78 -7.96 1.05
N TYR A 164 8.51 -9.26 0.82
CA TYR A 164 7.27 -9.73 0.20
C TYR A 164 6.43 -10.64 1.09
N LYS A 165 7.00 -11.21 2.15
CA LYS A 165 6.27 -12.09 3.07
C LYS A 165 5.29 -11.26 3.90
N PRO A 166 4.02 -11.69 4.07
CA PRO A 166 3.08 -10.95 4.90
C PRO A 166 3.62 -10.73 6.32
N LEU A 167 3.48 -9.50 6.81
CA LEU A 167 3.81 -9.11 8.17
C LEU A 167 2.71 -9.55 9.13
N ASN A 168 3.11 -10.07 10.30
CA ASN A 168 2.18 -10.46 11.34
C ASN A 168 2.01 -9.31 12.36
N GLN A 169 0.80 -8.76 12.47
CA GLN A 169 0.51 -7.64 13.37
C GLN A 169 0.97 -7.88 14.81
N ARG A 170 0.73 -9.07 15.38
CA ARG A 170 1.14 -9.37 16.77
C ARG A 170 2.66 -9.37 16.92
N GLN A 171 3.38 -9.94 15.95
CA GLN A 171 4.85 -9.95 15.96
C GLN A 171 5.41 -8.54 15.79
N GLU A 172 4.86 -7.74 14.88
CA GLU A 172 5.27 -6.36 14.64
C GLU A 172 5.01 -5.45 15.86
N ARG A 173 3.85 -5.61 16.54
CA ARG A 173 3.60 -4.92 17.80
C ARG A 173 4.62 -5.27 18.88
N ASN A 174 4.98 -6.55 19.01
CA ASN A 174 6.00 -6.97 19.97
C ASN A 174 7.38 -6.42 19.60
N ARG A 175 7.74 -6.39 18.31
CA ARG A 175 8.97 -5.74 17.82
C ARG A 175 8.96 -4.26 18.18
N MET A 176 7.84 -3.56 18.02
CA MET A 176 7.72 -2.15 18.38
C MET A 176 7.92 -1.93 19.89
N PHE A 177 7.27 -2.72 20.74
CA PHE A 177 7.51 -2.61 22.19
C PHE A 177 8.98 -2.82 22.57
N ASN A 178 9.65 -3.81 21.97
CA ASN A 178 11.08 -4.04 22.23
C ASN A 178 11.95 -2.89 21.69
N ARG A 179 11.60 -2.33 20.52
CA ARG A 179 12.27 -1.15 19.97
C ARG A 179 12.16 0.04 20.91
N ILE A 180 10.97 0.31 21.44
CA ILE A 180 10.75 1.41 22.40
C ILE A 180 11.46 1.14 23.73
N LEU A 181 11.42 -0.09 24.24
CA LEU A 181 12.16 -0.46 25.46
C LEU A 181 13.66 -0.20 25.31
N ALA A 182 14.23 -0.50 24.13
CA ALA A 182 15.64 -0.26 23.83
C ALA A 182 16.03 1.23 23.77
N LEU A 183 15.05 2.16 23.70
CA LEU A 183 15.32 3.60 23.78
C LEU A 183 15.57 4.07 25.22
N PHE A 184 15.07 3.33 26.22
CA PHE A 184 15.29 3.67 27.62
C PHE A 184 16.69 3.25 28.07
N THR A 185 17.30 4.03 28.97
CA THR A 185 18.47 3.59 29.72
C THR A 185 18.15 2.26 30.43
N PRO A 186 19.05 1.25 30.35
CA PRO A 186 18.80 -0.06 30.95
C PRO A 186 18.38 0.05 32.41
N GLY A 187 17.28 -0.63 32.75
CA GLY A 187 16.75 -0.66 34.11
C GLY A 187 15.79 0.48 34.46
N LEU A 188 15.58 1.50 33.62
CA LEU A 188 14.60 2.56 33.90
C LEU A 188 13.14 2.16 33.66
N THR A 189 12.91 1.16 32.82
CA THR A 189 11.57 0.62 32.57
C THR A 189 11.66 -0.84 32.13
N ASP A 190 10.49 -1.47 32.02
CA ASP A 190 10.35 -2.83 31.52
C ASP A 190 9.16 -2.97 30.58
N LEU A 191 9.07 -4.14 29.94
CA LEU A 191 8.02 -4.44 28.98
C LEU A 191 6.61 -4.46 29.61
N GLN A 192 6.50 -4.80 30.90
CA GLN A 192 5.20 -4.85 31.58
C GLN A 192 4.66 -3.45 31.84
N THR A 193 5.55 -2.53 32.22
CA THR A 193 5.25 -1.11 32.43
C THR A 193 4.79 -0.47 31.12
N LEU A 194 5.51 -0.67 30.02
CA LEU A 194 5.11 -0.16 28.70
C LEU A 194 3.74 -0.72 28.26
N ARG A 195 3.47 -2.00 28.52
CA ARG A 195 2.15 -2.61 28.25
C ARG A 195 1.05 -2.03 29.12
N ALA A 196 1.34 -1.78 30.40
CA ALA A 196 0.39 -1.17 31.33
C ALA A 196 0.05 0.26 30.91
N LEU A 197 1.04 1.07 30.52
CA LEU A 197 0.85 2.41 29.98
C LEU A 197 -0.03 2.41 28.73
N ASN A 198 0.26 1.53 27.76
CA ASN A 198 -0.56 1.38 26.56
C ASN A 198 -2.01 0.95 26.90
N LYS A 199 -2.19 0.02 27.85
CA LYS A 199 -3.53 -0.40 28.31
C LYS A 199 -4.29 0.75 28.98
N ALA A 200 -3.62 1.55 29.79
CA ALA A 200 -4.20 2.70 30.47
C ALA A 200 -4.60 3.81 29.49
N ALA A 201 -3.80 4.03 28.43
CA ALA A 201 -4.12 4.98 27.36
C ALA A 201 -5.32 4.51 26.54
N LYS A 202 -5.35 3.24 26.12
CA LYS A 202 -6.47 2.64 25.37
C LYS A 202 -7.81 2.73 26.11
N ALA A 203 -7.81 2.66 27.44
CA ALA A 203 -9.03 2.75 28.25
C ALA A 203 -9.63 4.16 28.29
N LYS A 204 -8.85 5.19 27.95
CA LYS A 204 -9.25 6.60 28.00
C LYS A 204 -9.68 7.16 26.65
N THR A 205 -9.38 6.49 25.55
CA THR A 205 -9.94 6.84 24.24
C THR A 205 -11.43 6.50 24.27
N PRO A 206 -12.36 7.48 24.15
CA PRO A 206 -13.77 7.18 24.14
C PRO A 206 -14.05 6.27 22.94
N LYS A 207 -14.46 5.03 23.23
CA LYS A 207 -15.04 4.16 22.20
C LYS A 207 -16.20 4.93 21.59
N LYS A 208 -16.08 5.27 20.31
CA LYS A 208 -17.21 5.70 19.46
C LYS A 208 -18.41 4.80 19.80
N PRO A 209 -19.57 5.34 20.19
CA PRO A 209 -20.68 4.52 20.63
C PRO A 209 -21.05 3.56 19.49
N ALA A 210 -21.09 2.27 19.83
CA ALA A 210 -21.54 1.23 18.92
C ALA A 210 -22.97 1.57 18.49
N GLN A 211 -23.18 1.70 17.18
CA GLN A 211 -24.53 1.76 16.63
C GLN A 211 -25.30 0.51 17.09
N PRO A 212 -26.51 0.66 17.65
CA PRO A 212 -27.35 -0.47 17.99
C PRO A 212 -27.70 -1.25 16.73
N LYS A 213 -27.37 -2.55 16.70
CA LYS A 213 -27.95 -3.48 15.72
C LYS A 213 -29.43 -3.65 16.05
N THR A 214 -30.30 -3.11 15.22
CA THR A 214 -31.73 -3.44 15.25
C THR A 214 -31.91 -4.90 14.83
N PRO A 215 -32.62 -5.73 15.61
CA PRO A 215 -32.93 -7.09 15.24
C PRO A 215 -34.22 -7.10 14.39
N VAL A 216 -34.16 -7.61 13.16
CA VAL A 216 -35.37 -7.99 12.43
C VAL A 216 -35.52 -9.51 12.52
N LYS A 217 -36.56 -9.95 13.23
CA LYS A 217 -36.97 -11.34 13.39
C LYS A 217 -38.38 -11.49 12.81
N GLY A 218 -38.57 -12.47 11.94
CA GLY A 218 -39.85 -12.94 11.39
C GLY A 218 -39.57 -13.77 10.14
N ALA A 219 -39.36 -15.10 10.25
CA ALA A 219 -40.37 -16.17 10.15
C ALA A 219 -40.97 -16.27 8.73
N THR A 220 -41.05 -17.39 8.01
CA THR A 220 -40.88 -18.82 8.29
C THR A 220 -40.80 -19.56 6.95
N ALA A 221 -40.23 -20.78 6.97
CA ALA A 221 -40.01 -21.67 5.83
C ALA A 221 -41.29 -22.22 5.17
N VAL A 222 -41.21 -22.54 3.87
CA VAL A 222 -41.81 -23.75 3.29
C VAL A 222 -40.91 -24.27 2.15
N ALA A 223 -40.39 -25.49 2.35
CA ALA A 223 -39.74 -26.29 1.32
C ALA A 223 -40.78 -27.03 0.47
N LYS A 224 -40.52 -27.19 -0.84
CA LYS A 224 -41.02 -28.33 -1.63
C LYS A 224 -40.15 -28.57 -2.88
N LYS A 225 -39.52 -29.75 -2.91
CA LYS A 225 -38.90 -30.43 -4.06
C LYS A 225 -39.90 -30.63 -5.20
N LYS A 226 -39.45 -30.54 -6.47
CA LYS A 226 -39.45 -31.69 -7.42
C LYS A 226 -38.68 -31.39 -8.72
N THR A 227 -37.90 -32.39 -9.12
CA THR A 227 -37.12 -32.62 -10.35
C THR A 227 -38.00 -32.73 -11.60
N THR A 228 -37.49 -32.31 -12.78
CA THR A 228 -37.55 -33.02 -14.09
C THR A 228 -36.79 -32.21 -15.17
N GLU A 229 -35.68 -32.77 -15.68
CA GLU A 229 -35.24 -32.62 -17.09
C GLU A 229 -36.03 -33.64 -17.97
N PRO A 230 -35.97 -33.67 -19.33
CA PRO A 230 -35.02 -33.07 -20.30
C PRO A 230 -35.73 -32.26 -21.43
N THR A 231 -35.11 -31.59 -22.41
CA THR A 231 -34.46 -32.16 -23.62
C THR A 231 -33.98 -31.01 -24.56
N THR A 232 -32.76 -31.17 -25.10
CA THR A 232 -32.20 -30.73 -26.41
C THR A 232 -32.56 -29.39 -27.07
N ALA A 233 -31.53 -28.58 -27.39
CA ALA A 233 -31.11 -28.24 -28.76
C ALA A 233 -29.89 -27.31 -28.74
N GLY A 234 -28.97 -27.50 -29.69
CA GLY A 234 -27.59 -27.02 -29.62
C GLY A 234 -27.31 -25.62 -30.13
N ALA A 235 -26.07 -25.18 -29.90
CA ALA A 235 -25.22 -24.46 -30.85
C ALA A 235 -23.84 -24.25 -30.20
N ALA A 236 -22.82 -24.92 -30.72
CA ALA A 236 -21.43 -24.64 -30.38
C ALA A 236 -20.98 -23.32 -31.03
N PRO A 237 -20.25 -22.43 -30.34
CA PRO A 237 -19.55 -21.34 -31.02
C PRO A 237 -18.16 -21.80 -31.45
N VAL A 238 -17.95 -21.67 -32.76
CA VAL A 238 -16.73 -21.94 -33.52
C VAL A 238 -15.53 -21.15 -32.97
N LYS A 239 -14.42 -21.85 -32.71
CA LYS A 239 -13.10 -21.28 -32.43
C LYS A 239 -12.62 -20.45 -33.63
N ARG A 240 -12.67 -19.12 -33.53
CA ARG A 240 -11.92 -18.24 -34.46
C ARG A 240 -10.48 -18.11 -33.97
N SER A 241 -9.59 -18.81 -34.68
CA SER A 241 -8.14 -18.64 -34.62
C SER A 241 -7.77 -17.20 -34.99
N ILE A 242 -7.23 -16.44 -34.04
CA ILE A 242 -6.62 -15.14 -34.29
C ILE A 242 -5.12 -15.39 -34.49
N LYS A 243 -4.63 -15.12 -35.70
CA LYS A 243 -3.21 -15.19 -36.05
C LYS A 243 -2.40 -14.21 -35.18
N PRO A 244 -1.16 -14.56 -34.77
CA PRO A 244 -0.33 -13.68 -33.98
C PRO A 244 0.00 -12.40 -34.78
N PHE A 245 -0.24 -11.23 -34.18
CA PHE A 245 0.17 -9.95 -34.71
C PHE A 245 1.70 -9.93 -34.79
N LYS A 246 2.25 -9.82 -36.01
CA LYS A 246 3.66 -9.51 -36.21
C LYS A 246 3.88 -8.08 -35.71
N SER A 247 4.76 -7.94 -34.72
CA SER A 247 5.34 -6.68 -34.27
C SER A 247 5.85 -5.89 -35.47
N ARG A 248 5.28 -4.71 -35.70
CA ARG A 248 5.89 -3.66 -36.52
C ARG A 248 6.36 -2.62 -35.51
N MET A 249 7.64 -2.67 -35.14
CA MET A 249 8.27 -1.53 -34.49
C MET A 249 8.17 -0.37 -35.48
N MET A 250 7.36 0.64 -35.15
CA MET A 250 7.38 1.91 -35.85
C MET A 250 8.63 2.62 -35.36
N ASP A 251 9.59 2.82 -36.25
CA ASP A 251 10.91 3.41 -35.95
C ASP A 251 10.85 4.91 -35.62
N ASP A 252 9.69 5.55 -35.59
CA ASP A 252 9.53 6.88 -34.99
C ASP A 252 8.12 7.00 -34.39
N THR A 253 8.07 7.07 -33.06
CA THR A 253 6.80 7.34 -32.37
C THR A 253 6.58 8.85 -32.36
N PRO A 254 5.45 9.36 -32.89
CA PRO A 254 5.22 10.80 -32.96
C PRO A 254 5.29 11.47 -31.57
N PRO A 255 5.70 12.75 -31.51
CA PRO A 255 5.70 13.53 -30.27
C PRO A 255 4.27 13.68 -29.75
N PHE A 256 4.09 13.54 -28.43
CA PHE A 256 2.78 13.64 -27.80
C PHE A 256 2.31 15.08 -27.68
N ALA A 257 1.02 15.31 -27.90
CA ALA A 257 0.36 16.61 -27.74
C ALA A 257 -0.59 16.59 -26.54
N GLU A 258 -0.92 17.76 -25.99
CA GLU A 258 -1.91 17.87 -24.90
C GLU A 258 -3.29 17.31 -25.32
N ALA A 259 -3.61 17.37 -26.61
CA ALA A 259 -4.81 16.80 -27.21
C ALA A 259 -4.90 15.26 -27.09
N ASP A 260 -3.78 14.55 -26.92
CA ASP A 260 -3.80 13.09 -26.69
C ASP A 260 -4.40 12.72 -25.31
N PHE A 261 -4.59 13.72 -24.44
CA PHE A 261 -5.17 13.59 -23.11
C PHE A 261 -6.59 14.16 -23.03
N GLU A 262 -7.09 14.79 -24.09
CA GLU A 262 -8.45 15.31 -24.19
C GLU A 262 -9.39 14.24 -24.79
N GLU A 263 -10.64 14.18 -24.33
CA GLU A 263 -11.64 13.27 -24.88
C GLU A 263 -12.10 13.77 -26.26
N VAL A 264 -12.07 12.91 -27.27
CA VAL A 264 -12.89 13.09 -28.48
C VAL A 264 -14.32 12.76 -28.09
N GLU A 265 -15.18 13.77 -27.97
CA GLU A 265 -16.62 13.56 -27.81
C GLU A 265 -17.14 12.76 -29.01
N GLN A 266 -17.75 11.60 -28.72
CA GLN A 266 -18.63 10.87 -29.64
C GLN A 266 -20.00 10.74 -29.00
#